data_AF-A0A401MQH5-F1
#
_entry.id   AF-A0A401MQH5-F1
#
_cell.length_a   1.000
_cell.length_b   1.000
_cell.length_c   1.000
_cell.angle_alpha   90.00
_cell.angle_beta   90.00
_cell.angle_gamma   90.00
#
_symmetry.space_group_name_H-M   'P 1'
#
loop_
_entity.id
_entity.type
_entity.pdbx_description
1 polymer ?
#
loop_
_entity_poly.entity_id
_entity_poly.type
_entity_poly.pdbx_seq_one_letter_code
_entity_poly.pdbx_strand_id
1 'polypeptide(L)'
;MGDAYFHQPSTSKELRSLLADDVRGVISTTVHKFADAGKNLSTRRNIIVLVDEAHRTQSSEEESLAGQMRAALPHAKFFGMTGTPVRNLATNTFALFGEETDPNRVLHRYSVSRSLQDEATVPVMLDPHPVTFEMNDRALQAEFDQFADEFDLDDPDRETLSRKFGRLTSVFANPERIHTVCQDIVDHYLAGTYRNGLKAQVVAYNRELAVAYTDKINELLAGFEASQVLAEVGKHDRITAEVNIHVSDAKTEEAAMRPYRLSEVDEEDQKRRFLTPDDPLCFLVVTAKLMTGFDAPNEGVLYLDKPMKAHNLFQTITRPNRT
;
A
#
# COMPACT_ATOMS: atom_id res chain seq x y z
N MET A 1 -22.11 -17.16 15.24
CA MET A 1 -23.29 -16.33 14.86
C MET A 1 -23.59 -16.67 13.42
N GLY A 2 -24.78 -17.16 13.09
CA GLY A 2 -25.09 -17.62 11.72
C GLY A 2 -25.25 -16.47 10.72
N ASP A 3 -25.16 -16.80 9.43
CA ASP A 3 -25.23 -15.87 8.28
C ASP A 3 -26.47 -14.95 8.25
N ALA A 4 -27.51 -15.24 9.05
CA ALA A 4 -28.76 -14.47 9.10
C ALA A 4 -28.62 -13.03 9.64
N TYR A 5 -27.49 -12.67 10.25
CA TYR A 5 -27.27 -11.35 10.86
C TYR A 5 -26.01 -10.65 10.33
N PHE A 6 -25.41 -11.13 9.24
CA PHE A 6 -24.27 -10.49 8.60
C PHE A 6 -24.68 -9.95 7.23
N HIS A 7 -24.43 -8.66 7.00
CA HIS A 7 -24.80 -7.97 5.77
C HIS A 7 -23.58 -7.31 5.16
N GLN A 8 -23.41 -7.48 3.85
CA GLN A 8 -22.33 -6.85 3.09
C GLN A 8 -22.93 -6.13 1.88
N PRO A 9 -23.42 -4.89 2.05
CA PRO A 9 -24.09 -4.17 0.98
C PRO A 9 -23.14 -3.93 -0.19
N SER A 10 -23.59 -4.32 -1.38
CA SER A 10 -22.87 -4.15 -2.63
C SER A 10 -22.98 -2.71 -3.14
N THR A 11 -24.05 -1.99 -2.78
CA THR A 11 -24.32 -0.61 -3.25
C THR A 11 -24.59 0.37 -2.12
N SER A 12 -24.37 1.67 -2.38
CA SER A 12 -24.73 2.74 -1.42
C SER A 12 -26.22 2.74 -1.09
N LYS A 13 -27.09 2.41 -2.06
CA LYS A 13 -28.54 2.32 -1.86
C LYS A 13 -28.89 1.21 -0.86
N GLU A 14 -28.28 0.04 -1.02
CA GLU A 14 -28.51 -1.10 -0.13
C GLU A 14 -28.04 -0.80 1.29
N LEU A 15 -26.87 -0.21 1.47
CA LEU A 15 -26.40 0.26 2.78
C LEU A 15 -27.40 1.21 3.43
N ARG A 16 -27.92 2.17 2.65
CA ARG A 16 -28.89 3.15 3.15
C ARG A 16 -30.20 2.49 3.59
N SER A 17 -30.71 1.54 2.82
CA SER A 17 -31.89 0.74 3.21
C SER A 17 -31.64 -0.04 4.49
N LEU A 18 -30.52 -0.76 4.61
CA LEU A 18 -30.19 -1.51 5.83
C LEU A 18 -30.17 -0.63 7.09
N LEU A 19 -29.63 0.59 6.97
CA LEU A 19 -29.54 1.54 8.08
C LEU A 19 -30.88 2.21 8.40
N ALA A 20 -31.72 2.47 7.39
CA ALA A 20 -33.02 3.10 7.54
C ALA A 20 -34.10 2.11 8.02
N ASP A 21 -34.07 0.86 7.54
CA ASP A 21 -35.09 -0.18 7.77
C ASP A 21 -34.89 -0.92 9.11
N ASP A 22 -34.10 -0.35 10.03
CA ASP A 22 -33.83 -0.90 11.36
C ASP A 22 -33.25 -2.33 11.37
N VAL A 23 -32.52 -2.71 10.32
CA VAL A 23 -31.93 -4.05 10.23
C VAL A 23 -30.93 -4.24 11.37
N ARG A 24 -31.03 -5.39 12.05
CA ARG A 24 -30.17 -5.76 13.18
C ARG A 24 -29.12 -6.75 12.71
N GLY A 25 -27.88 -6.54 13.12
CA GLY A 25 -26.78 -7.42 12.79
C GLY A 25 -25.48 -6.65 12.63
N VAL A 26 -24.52 -7.30 11.97
CA VAL A 26 -23.24 -6.74 11.58
C VAL A 26 -23.33 -6.31 10.12
N ILE A 27 -22.93 -5.07 9.83
CA ILE A 27 -22.85 -4.54 8.47
C ILE A 27 -21.38 -4.30 8.16
N SER A 28 -20.82 -4.99 7.16
CA SER A 28 -19.47 -4.75 6.65
C SER A 28 -19.54 -3.94 5.37
N THR A 29 -18.94 -2.75 5.35
CA THR A 29 -19.00 -1.84 4.20
C THR A 29 -17.76 -0.97 4.10
N THR A 30 -17.59 -0.31 2.95
CA THR A 30 -16.55 0.69 2.71
C THR A 30 -17.11 2.10 2.93
N VAL A 31 -16.26 3.03 3.37
CA VAL A 31 -16.67 4.41 3.69
C VAL A 31 -17.26 5.17 2.48
N HIS A 32 -16.80 4.85 1.26
CA HIS A 32 -17.31 5.44 0.01
C HIS A 32 -18.81 5.25 -0.19
N LYS A 33 -19.42 4.20 0.40
CA LYS A 33 -20.87 3.97 0.29
C LYS A 33 -21.71 4.98 1.09
N PHE A 34 -21.08 5.78 1.96
CA PHE A 34 -21.71 6.90 2.66
C PHE A 34 -21.69 8.21 1.85
N ALA A 35 -21.04 8.25 0.69
CA ALA A 35 -21.12 9.39 -0.21
C ALA A 35 -22.59 9.72 -0.51
N ASP A 36 -22.98 10.98 -0.37
CA ASP A 36 -24.32 11.54 -0.53
C ASP A 36 -25.41 10.81 0.27
N ALA A 37 -25.06 10.23 1.43
CA ALA A 37 -26.02 9.56 2.30
C ALA A 37 -27.02 10.52 2.96
N GLY A 38 -26.71 11.81 3.01
CA GLY A 38 -27.50 12.82 3.71
C GLY A 38 -27.31 12.76 5.23
N LYS A 39 -28.14 13.49 5.97
CA LYS A 39 -28.11 13.56 7.44
C LYS A 39 -29.22 12.70 8.04
N ASN A 40 -29.00 12.16 9.25
CA ASN A 40 -30.00 11.43 10.03
C ASN A 40 -30.59 10.17 9.36
N LEU A 41 -29.79 9.46 8.57
CA LEU A 41 -30.17 8.17 7.98
C LEU A 41 -30.59 7.15 9.05
N SER A 42 -29.91 7.16 10.21
CA SER A 42 -30.36 6.44 11.39
C SER A 42 -30.03 7.21 12.66
N THR A 43 -31.04 7.52 13.47
CA THR A 43 -30.90 8.26 14.75
C THR A 43 -30.79 7.32 15.96
N ARG A 44 -30.53 6.04 15.72
CA ARG A 44 -30.40 5.05 16.78
C ARG A 44 -29.16 5.31 17.64
N ARG A 45 -29.32 5.13 18.95
CA ARG A 45 -28.24 5.28 19.95
C ARG A 45 -27.44 4.00 20.18
N ASN A 46 -27.92 2.87 19.68
CA ASN A 46 -27.31 1.55 19.85
C ASN A 46 -26.57 1.08 18.59
N ILE A 47 -26.09 2.01 17.77
CA ILE A 47 -25.21 1.73 16.64
C ILE A 47 -23.77 1.92 17.11
N ILE A 48 -22.94 0.91 16.87
CA ILE A 48 -21.51 0.95 17.11
C ILE A 48 -20.83 0.87 15.73
N VAL A 49 -19.98 1.84 15.44
CA VAL A 49 -19.20 1.89 14.20
C VAL A 49 -17.75 1.60 14.55
N LEU A 50 -17.21 0.52 13.98
CA LEU A 50 -15.79 0.20 14.05
C LEU A 50 -15.14 0.64 12.74
N VAL A 51 -14.15 1.52 12.84
CA VAL A 51 -13.42 2.07 11.69
C VAL A 51 -12.00 1.52 11.72
N ASP A 52 -11.66 0.76 10.68
CA ASP A 52 -10.27 0.34 10.45
C ASP A 52 -9.50 1.42 9.69
N GLU A 53 -8.20 1.50 9.93
CA GLU A 53 -7.29 2.56 9.46
C GLU A 53 -7.84 3.99 9.54
N ALA A 54 -8.27 4.35 10.77
CA ALA A 54 -8.94 5.60 11.13
C ALA A 54 -8.14 6.91 10.91
N HIS A 55 -7.04 6.87 10.13
CA HIS A 55 -6.26 8.02 9.71
C HIS A 55 -6.42 8.40 8.21
N ARG A 56 -6.85 7.50 7.31
CA ARG A 56 -6.70 7.72 5.84
C ARG A 56 -7.72 8.63 5.15
N THR A 57 -8.78 9.10 5.79
CA THR A 57 -9.82 9.90 5.06
C THR A 57 -10.78 10.62 6.00
N GLN A 58 -10.36 10.84 7.24
CA GLN A 58 -11.23 11.27 8.32
C GLN A 58 -11.02 12.75 8.64
N SER A 59 -11.18 13.66 7.68
CA SER A 59 -11.42 15.06 8.05
C SER A 59 -12.80 15.16 8.72
N SER A 60 -12.99 16.02 9.72
CA SER A 60 -14.31 16.29 10.30
C SER A 60 -15.20 17.16 9.40
N GLU A 61 -14.70 17.57 8.23
CA GLU A 61 -15.42 18.42 7.28
C GLU A 61 -16.66 17.70 6.75
N GLU A 62 -17.79 18.42 6.68
CA GLU A 62 -19.09 17.85 6.27
C GLU A 62 -19.05 17.22 4.87
N GLU A 63 -18.16 17.68 4.00
CA GLU A 63 -18.00 17.18 2.63
C GLU A 63 -17.22 15.86 2.55
N SER A 64 -16.45 15.52 3.58
CA SER A 64 -15.67 14.28 3.59
C SER A 64 -16.54 13.05 3.83
N LEU A 65 -16.12 11.90 3.31
CA LEU A 65 -16.86 10.63 3.47
C LEU A 65 -17.06 10.27 4.95
N ALA A 66 -16.07 10.59 5.79
CA ALA A 66 -16.13 10.46 7.24
C ALA A 66 -17.18 11.37 7.88
N GLY A 67 -17.19 12.65 7.51
CA GLY A 67 -18.18 13.63 7.94
C GLY A 67 -19.59 13.22 7.53
N GLN A 68 -19.78 12.78 6.28
CA GLN A 68 -21.05 12.30 5.77
C GLN A 68 -21.54 11.04 6.52
N MET A 69 -20.66 10.09 6.82
CA MET A 69 -21.00 8.91 7.64
C MET A 69 -21.47 9.31 9.05
N ARG A 70 -20.77 10.25 9.70
CA ARG A 70 -21.14 10.75 11.03
C ARG A 70 -22.45 11.54 11.00
N ALA A 71 -22.67 12.33 9.95
CA ALA A 71 -23.91 13.08 9.76
C ALA A 71 -25.11 12.15 9.49
N ALA A 72 -24.88 11.04 8.78
CA ALA A 72 -25.87 9.98 8.57
C ALA A 72 -26.22 9.24 9.87
N LEU A 73 -25.26 9.08 10.79
CA LEU A 73 -25.38 8.33 12.04
C LEU A 73 -25.07 9.20 13.28
N PRO A 74 -25.86 10.26 13.55
CA PRO A 74 -25.54 11.31 14.52
C PRO A 74 -25.45 10.84 15.98
N HIS A 75 -25.97 9.66 16.31
CA HIS A 75 -26.03 9.12 17.66
C HIS A 75 -25.26 7.80 17.83
N ALA A 76 -24.55 7.38 16.78
CA ALA A 76 -23.71 6.19 16.85
C ALA A 76 -22.45 6.45 17.69
N LYS A 77 -21.89 5.38 18.25
CA LYS A 77 -20.60 5.39 18.93
C LYS A 77 -19.52 4.91 17.97
N PHE A 78 -18.48 5.72 17.78
CA PHE A 78 -17.41 5.47 16.83
C PHE A 78 -16.15 5.01 17.57
N PHE A 79 -15.58 3.88 17.15
CA PHE A 79 -14.29 3.40 17.60
C PHE A 79 -13.36 3.30 16.39
N GLY A 80 -12.22 3.96 16.47
CA GLY A 80 -11.20 3.94 15.42
C GLY A 80 -10.01 3.08 15.83
N MET A 81 -9.57 2.20 14.94
CA MET A 81 -8.32 1.46 15.07
C MET A 81 -7.35 1.96 14.00
N THR A 82 -6.08 2.14 14.35
CA THR A 82 -5.03 2.48 13.37
C THR A 82 -3.63 2.24 13.93
N GLY A 83 -2.71 1.84 13.05
CA GLY A 83 -1.28 1.77 13.37
C GLY A 83 -0.55 3.12 13.31
N THR A 84 -1.13 4.12 12.62
CA THR A 84 -0.50 5.43 12.33
C THR A 84 -1.44 6.59 12.67
N PRO A 85 -1.68 6.87 13.96
CA PRO A 85 -2.55 7.97 14.34
C PRO A 85 -1.96 9.31 13.90
N VAL A 86 -2.76 10.15 13.23
CA VAL A 86 -2.32 11.45 12.70
C VAL A 86 -2.70 12.56 13.69
N ARG A 87 -1.74 13.46 13.93
CA ARG A 87 -1.95 14.71 14.66
C ARG A 87 -1.39 15.87 13.84
N ASN A 88 -2.16 16.36 12.87
CA ASN A 88 -1.82 17.55 12.10
C ASN A 88 -2.89 18.66 12.30
N LEU A 89 -2.69 19.81 11.67
CA LEU A 89 -3.58 20.99 11.80
C LEU A 89 -4.98 20.77 11.17
N ALA A 90 -5.12 19.82 10.23
CA ALA A 90 -6.35 19.56 9.47
C ALA A 90 -7.17 18.38 10.00
N THR A 91 -6.51 17.38 10.58
CA THR A 91 -7.09 16.11 11.03
C THR A 91 -6.42 15.65 12.32
N ASN A 92 -7.23 15.45 13.35
CA ASN A 92 -6.77 14.94 14.64
C ASN A 92 -7.56 13.67 14.99
N THR A 93 -6.97 12.50 14.72
CA THR A 93 -7.58 11.19 14.99
C THR A 93 -8.02 11.06 16.46
N PHE A 94 -7.24 11.63 17.38
CA PHE A 94 -7.54 11.63 18.82
C PHE A 94 -8.74 12.51 19.17
N ALA A 95 -8.96 13.61 18.45
CA ALA A 95 -10.15 14.44 18.66
C ALA A 95 -11.41 13.79 18.07
N LEU A 96 -11.26 13.01 16.99
CA LEU A 96 -12.36 12.38 16.28
C LEU A 96 -12.90 11.13 16.99
N PHE A 97 -12.00 10.31 17.53
CA PHE A 97 -12.35 9.00 18.11
C PHE A 97 -12.04 8.88 19.59
N GLY A 98 -11.23 9.76 20.15
CA GLY A 98 -10.81 9.70 21.54
C GLY A 98 -11.72 10.49 22.46
N GLU A 99 -12.18 9.84 23.53
CA GLU A 99 -12.91 10.51 24.60
C GLU A 99 -11.93 11.29 25.49
N GLU A 100 -12.35 12.46 25.99
CA GLU A 100 -11.48 13.30 26.83
C GLU A 100 -11.15 12.64 28.18
N THR A 101 -11.99 11.71 28.61
CA THR A 101 -11.82 10.94 29.84
C THR A 101 -10.78 9.83 29.71
N ASP A 102 -10.43 9.44 28.48
CA ASP A 102 -9.46 8.38 28.25
C ASP A 102 -8.03 8.93 28.36
N PRO A 103 -7.10 8.22 29.03
CA PRO A 103 -5.71 8.61 29.09
C PRO A 103 -5.11 8.80 27.68
N ASN A 104 -4.62 10.00 27.39
CA ASN A 104 -4.13 10.40 26.06
C ASN A 104 -5.16 10.29 24.93
N ARG A 105 -6.47 10.26 25.25
CA ARG A 105 -7.57 10.10 24.29
C ARG A 105 -7.52 8.78 23.50
N VAL A 106 -7.02 7.71 24.12
CA VAL A 106 -6.97 6.36 23.51
C VAL A 106 -7.39 5.32 24.53
N LEU A 107 -8.32 4.43 24.15
CA LEU A 107 -8.76 3.31 25.00
C LEU A 107 -7.62 2.33 25.31
N HIS A 108 -6.79 2.03 24.31
CA HIS A 108 -5.65 1.13 24.45
C HIS A 108 -4.58 1.44 23.40
N ARG A 109 -3.30 1.30 23.77
CA ARG A 109 -2.17 1.48 22.85
C ARG A 109 -1.22 0.30 22.94
N TYR A 110 -1.01 -0.36 21.80
CA TYR A 110 0.05 -1.34 21.61
C TYR A 110 1.12 -0.72 20.69
N SER A 111 2.28 -0.37 21.22
CA SER A 111 3.32 0.34 20.46
C SER A 111 4.24 -0.63 19.72
N VAL A 112 4.88 -0.14 18.66
CA VAL A 112 5.95 -0.87 17.95
C VAL A 112 7.04 -1.34 18.90
N SER A 113 7.48 -0.48 19.82
CA SER A 113 8.50 -0.86 20.81
C SER A 113 8.06 -2.03 21.68
N ARG A 114 6.77 -2.10 22.04
CA ARG A 114 6.21 -3.21 22.80
C ARG A 114 6.08 -4.46 21.92
N SER A 115 5.66 -4.30 20.68
CA SER A 115 5.59 -5.37 19.68
C SER A 115 6.95 -6.04 19.45
N LEU A 116 8.03 -5.27 19.40
CA LEU A 116 9.40 -5.78 19.31
C LEU A 116 9.85 -6.48 20.61
N GLN A 117 9.50 -5.94 21.79
CA GLN A 117 9.82 -6.54 23.09
C GLN A 117 9.10 -7.87 23.32
N ASP A 118 7.85 -7.96 22.86
CA ASP A 118 7.01 -9.15 22.96
C ASP A 118 7.34 -10.17 21.84
N GLU A 119 8.32 -9.88 20.96
CA GLU A 119 8.68 -10.67 19.78
C GLU A 119 7.49 -10.92 18.82
N ALA A 120 6.46 -10.06 18.88
CA ALA A 120 5.28 -10.13 18.02
C ALA A 120 5.55 -9.62 16.60
N THR A 121 6.64 -8.88 16.39
CA THR A 121 7.12 -8.37 15.10
C THR A 121 8.64 -8.37 15.07
N VAL A 122 9.24 -8.52 13.89
CA VAL A 122 10.70 -8.37 13.71
C VAL A 122 11.11 -6.90 13.51
N PRO A 123 12.37 -6.49 13.79
CA PRO A 123 12.85 -5.14 13.51
C PRO A 123 12.94 -4.82 12.01
N VAL A 124 12.51 -3.62 11.58
CA VAL A 124 12.86 -3.11 10.23
C VAL A 124 14.26 -2.52 10.29
N MET A 125 15.13 -2.87 9.34
CA MET A 125 16.33 -2.08 9.05
C MET A 125 16.08 -1.21 7.81
N LEU A 126 16.32 0.09 7.96
CA LEU A 126 16.27 1.04 6.85
C LEU A 126 17.70 1.31 6.39
N ASP A 127 18.01 0.89 5.17
CA ASP A 127 19.28 1.20 4.51
C ASP A 127 19.03 2.19 3.37
N PRO A 128 19.47 3.47 3.48
CA PRO A 128 19.29 4.44 2.42
C PRO A 128 20.34 4.24 1.32
N HIS A 129 19.89 3.98 0.10
CA HIS A 129 20.73 3.92 -1.11
C HIS A 129 20.58 5.22 -1.91
N PRO A 130 21.39 6.26 -1.66
CA PRO A 130 21.25 7.53 -2.36
C PRO A 130 21.68 7.38 -3.81
N VAL A 131 20.74 7.56 -4.74
CA VAL A 131 21.07 7.77 -6.15
C VAL A 131 21.58 9.21 -6.27
N THR A 132 22.90 9.39 -6.40
CA THR A 132 23.52 10.71 -6.56
C THR A 132 23.04 11.39 -7.83
N PHE A 133 22.03 12.25 -7.69
CA PHE A 133 21.77 13.36 -8.59
C PHE A 133 22.00 14.64 -7.79
N GLU A 134 22.86 15.54 -8.27
CA GLU A 134 22.98 16.88 -7.70
C GLU A 134 21.70 17.69 -8.00
N MET A 135 20.65 17.48 -7.21
CA MET A 135 19.36 18.12 -7.39
C MET A 135 19.33 19.46 -6.64
N ASN A 136 20.04 20.46 -7.16
CA ASN A 136 19.95 21.86 -6.69
C ASN A 136 18.72 22.58 -7.28
N ASP A 137 17.57 21.90 -7.41
CA ASP A 137 16.35 22.47 -7.99
C ASP A 137 15.20 22.48 -6.97
N ARG A 138 14.93 23.68 -6.42
CA ARG A 138 13.83 23.92 -5.47
C ARG A 138 12.45 23.61 -6.05
N ALA A 139 12.26 23.75 -7.36
CA ALA A 139 10.96 23.47 -7.98
C ALA A 139 10.71 21.96 -8.07
N LEU A 140 11.76 21.17 -8.29
CA LEU A 140 11.65 19.72 -8.29
C LEU A 140 11.43 19.15 -6.89
N GLN A 141 12.04 19.77 -5.87
CA GLN A 141 11.74 19.45 -4.47
C GLN A 141 10.28 19.75 -4.12
N ALA A 142 9.73 20.86 -4.61
CA ALA A 142 8.32 21.19 -4.41
C ALA A 142 7.38 20.20 -5.12
N GLU A 143 7.70 19.79 -6.36
CA GLU A 143 6.96 18.72 -7.06
C GLU A 143 7.01 17.40 -6.30
N PHE A 144 8.18 17.02 -5.75
CA PHE A 144 8.32 15.83 -4.91
C PHE A 144 7.47 15.93 -3.64
N ASP A 145 7.53 17.08 -2.97
CA ASP A 145 6.79 17.31 -1.74
C ASP A 145 5.28 17.21 -1.96
N GLN A 146 4.79 17.85 -3.03
CA GLN A 146 3.40 17.80 -3.43
C GLN A 146 2.98 16.40 -3.84
N PHE A 147 3.83 15.66 -4.57
CA PHE A 147 3.53 14.27 -4.91
C PHE A 147 3.38 13.41 -3.65
N ALA A 148 4.33 13.51 -2.71
CA ALA A 148 4.31 12.70 -1.50
C ALA A 148 3.10 13.02 -0.58
N ASP A 149 2.52 14.22 -0.70
CA ASP A 149 1.34 14.65 0.05
C ASP A 149 0.02 14.32 -0.68
N GLU A 150 -0.02 14.38 -2.02
CA GLU A 150 -1.23 14.15 -2.82
C GLU A 150 -1.43 12.69 -3.25
N PHE A 151 -0.34 11.96 -3.51
CA PHE A 151 -0.39 10.62 -4.06
C PHE A 151 -0.21 9.58 -2.95
N ASP A 152 -1.33 8.93 -2.63
CA ASP A 152 -1.37 7.81 -1.70
C ASP A 152 -0.85 6.51 -2.37
N LEU A 153 -1.03 5.36 -1.71
CA LEU A 153 -0.69 4.04 -2.27
C LEU A 153 -1.47 3.64 -3.53
N ASP A 154 -2.16 4.55 -4.23
CA ASP A 154 -2.90 4.24 -5.46
C ASP A 154 -1.98 4.26 -6.70
N ASP A 155 -2.45 3.61 -7.76
CA ASP A 155 -1.82 3.57 -9.09
C ASP A 155 -2.16 4.86 -9.86
N PRO A 156 -1.22 5.83 -10.00
CA PRO A 156 -1.50 7.06 -10.70
C PRO A 156 -1.63 6.83 -12.21
N ASP A 157 -2.59 7.48 -12.85
CA ASP A 157 -2.62 7.57 -14.31
C ASP A 157 -1.43 8.41 -14.82
N ARG A 158 -0.68 7.89 -15.78
CA ARG A 158 0.48 8.53 -16.40
C ARG A 158 0.16 9.91 -16.96
N GLU A 159 -1.01 10.10 -17.57
CA GLU A 159 -1.36 11.40 -18.14
C GLU A 159 -1.58 12.44 -17.04
N THR A 160 -2.17 12.01 -15.93
CA THR A 160 -2.36 12.85 -14.74
C THR A 160 -1.03 13.18 -14.07
N LEU A 161 -0.16 12.18 -13.94
CA LEU A 161 1.20 12.35 -13.42
C LEU A 161 2.03 13.28 -14.28
N SER A 162 2.07 13.06 -15.59
CA SER A 162 2.87 13.87 -16.52
C SER A 162 2.40 15.33 -16.52
N ARG A 163 1.09 15.56 -16.41
CA ARG A 163 0.50 16.90 -16.37
C ARG A 163 0.83 17.66 -15.08
N LYS A 164 0.88 16.98 -13.92
CA LYS A 164 1.16 17.60 -12.61
C LYS A 164 2.64 17.56 -12.20
N PHE A 165 3.34 16.48 -12.52
CA PHE A 165 4.68 16.08 -12.04
C PHE A 165 5.59 15.68 -13.21
N GLY A 166 5.56 16.44 -14.31
CA GLY A 166 6.27 16.10 -15.54
C GLY A 166 7.80 16.07 -15.38
N ARG A 167 8.37 16.91 -14.51
CA ARG A 167 9.82 16.94 -14.26
C ARG A 167 10.24 15.72 -13.44
N LEU A 168 9.48 15.40 -12.39
CA LEU A 168 9.68 14.19 -11.59
C LEU A 168 9.61 12.94 -12.46
N THR A 169 8.57 12.83 -13.30
CA THR A 169 8.38 11.71 -14.23
C THR A 169 9.58 11.56 -15.18
N SER A 170 10.15 12.66 -15.67
CA SER A 170 11.32 12.64 -16.56
C SER A 170 12.60 12.18 -15.85
N VAL A 171 12.77 12.50 -14.56
CA VAL A 171 13.89 12.02 -13.75
C VAL A 171 13.78 10.52 -13.50
N PHE A 172 12.61 10.04 -13.07
CA PHE A 172 12.37 8.61 -12.85
C PHE A 172 12.51 7.78 -14.12
N ALA A 173 12.08 8.31 -15.27
CA ALA A 173 12.15 7.63 -16.56
C ALA A 173 13.55 7.66 -17.21
N ASN A 174 14.56 8.29 -16.58
CA ASN A 174 15.91 8.34 -17.13
C ASN A 174 16.51 6.92 -17.20
N PRO A 175 16.93 6.42 -18.39
CA PRO A 175 17.45 5.07 -18.54
C PRO A 175 18.71 4.76 -17.73
N GLU A 176 19.62 5.73 -17.55
CA GLU A 176 20.82 5.57 -16.72
C GLU A 176 20.46 5.44 -15.24
N ARG A 177 19.45 6.20 -14.78
CA ARG A 177 18.91 6.06 -13.43
C ARG A 177 18.30 4.69 -13.22
N ILE A 178 17.43 4.25 -14.14
CA ILE A 178 16.79 2.93 -14.09
C ILE A 178 17.85 1.83 -13.99
N HIS A 179 18.86 1.87 -14.87
CA HIS A 179 19.96 0.91 -14.82
C HIS A 179 20.68 0.93 -13.47
N THR A 180 21.06 2.11 -12.97
CA THR A 180 21.81 2.26 -11.72
C THR A 180 21.02 1.73 -10.52
N VAL A 181 19.72 2.05 -10.43
CA VAL A 181 18.84 1.57 -9.36
C VAL A 181 18.65 0.05 -9.44
N CYS A 182 18.33 -0.49 -10.62
CA CYS A 182 18.14 -1.93 -10.77
C CYS A 182 19.43 -2.72 -10.51
N GLN A 183 20.60 -2.19 -10.89
CA GLN A 183 21.89 -2.79 -10.60
C GLN A 183 22.14 -2.89 -9.10
N ASP A 184 21.95 -1.79 -8.37
CA ASP A 184 22.09 -1.76 -6.91
C ASP A 184 21.12 -2.73 -6.20
N ILE A 185 19.85 -2.77 -6.65
CA ILE A 185 18.84 -3.74 -6.17
C ILE A 185 19.31 -5.19 -6.36
N VAL A 186 19.79 -5.53 -7.56
CA VAL A 186 20.23 -6.90 -7.89
C VAL A 186 21.49 -7.26 -7.10
N ASP A 187 22.48 -6.37 -7.04
CA ASP A 187 23.73 -6.60 -6.31
C ASP A 187 23.49 -6.79 -4.81
N HIS A 188 22.68 -5.90 -4.20
CA HIS A 188 22.31 -6.01 -2.79
C HIS A 188 21.53 -7.31 -2.50
N TYR A 189 20.56 -7.65 -3.36
CA TYR A 189 19.77 -8.87 -3.22
C TYR A 189 20.64 -10.13 -3.25
N LEU A 190 21.54 -10.25 -4.23
CA LEU A 190 22.41 -11.41 -4.40
C LEU A 190 23.52 -11.50 -3.32
N ALA A 191 23.95 -10.36 -2.79
CA ALA A 191 24.94 -10.31 -1.71
C ALA A 191 24.37 -10.75 -0.35
N GLY A 192 23.09 -10.48 -0.09
CA GLY A 192 22.45 -10.71 1.22
C GLY A 192 21.19 -11.56 1.15
N THR A 193 20.07 -10.96 0.77
CA THR A 193 18.72 -11.54 0.92
C THR A 193 18.56 -12.90 0.25
N TYR A 194 19.06 -13.06 -0.98
CA TYR A 194 18.99 -14.32 -1.71
C TYR A 194 19.71 -15.45 -0.97
N ARG A 195 20.83 -15.13 -0.30
CA ARG A 195 21.64 -16.09 0.47
C ARG A 195 20.91 -16.66 1.67
N ASN A 196 19.93 -15.93 2.17
CA ASN A 196 19.07 -16.36 3.27
C ASN A 196 17.84 -17.13 2.78
N GLY A 197 17.72 -17.40 1.47
CA GLY A 197 16.58 -18.06 0.85
C GLY A 197 15.31 -17.19 0.83
N LEU A 198 15.47 -15.88 0.96
CA LEU A 198 14.38 -14.91 1.01
C LEU A 198 14.23 -14.21 -0.34
N LYS A 199 13.02 -13.72 -0.60
CA LYS A 199 12.61 -13.04 -1.83
C LYS A 199 12.49 -11.54 -1.62
N ALA A 200 12.28 -10.81 -2.71
CA ALA A 200 12.25 -9.35 -2.73
C ALA A 200 10.97 -8.80 -3.36
N GLN A 201 10.50 -7.68 -2.83
CA GLN A 201 9.50 -6.84 -3.49
C GLN A 201 10.13 -5.50 -3.86
N VAL A 202 9.77 -4.94 -5.01
CA VAL A 202 10.21 -3.63 -5.49
C VAL A 202 8.98 -2.76 -5.71
N VAL A 203 8.91 -1.63 -5.02
CA VAL A 203 7.81 -0.66 -5.14
C VAL A 203 8.29 0.51 -5.99
N ALA A 204 7.79 0.57 -7.23
CA ALA A 204 8.09 1.62 -8.19
C ALA A 204 7.08 2.78 -8.08
N TYR A 205 7.53 3.95 -8.54
CA TYR A 205 6.74 5.18 -8.59
C TYR A 205 5.42 5.07 -9.39
N ASN A 206 5.45 4.42 -10.56
CA ASN A 206 4.30 4.26 -11.45
C ASN A 206 4.41 2.96 -12.28
N ARG A 207 3.35 2.67 -13.06
CA ARG A 207 3.20 1.41 -13.81
C ARG A 207 4.28 1.22 -14.87
N GLU A 208 4.64 2.29 -15.58
CA GLU A 208 5.68 2.25 -16.61
C GLU A 208 7.05 1.95 -16.01
N LEU A 209 7.36 2.56 -14.86
CA LEU A 209 8.62 2.29 -14.16
C LEU A 209 8.63 0.88 -13.57
N ALA A 210 7.50 0.37 -13.08
CA ALA A 210 7.40 -1.02 -12.61
C ALA A 210 7.70 -2.03 -13.73
N VAL A 211 7.15 -1.80 -14.92
CA VAL A 211 7.46 -2.61 -16.11
C VAL A 211 8.95 -2.47 -16.47
N ALA A 212 9.47 -1.23 -16.56
CA ALA A 212 10.87 -0.99 -16.91
C ALA A 212 11.85 -1.62 -15.90
N TYR A 213 11.51 -1.62 -14.62
CA TYR A 213 12.29 -2.28 -13.56
C TYR A 213 12.23 -3.78 -13.69
N THR A 214 11.07 -4.35 -13.99
CA THR A 214 10.93 -5.80 -14.21
C THR A 214 11.80 -6.25 -15.38
N ASP A 215 11.75 -5.52 -16.50
CA ASP A 215 12.55 -5.82 -17.68
C ASP A 215 14.05 -5.68 -17.39
N LYS A 216 14.46 -4.58 -16.75
CA LYS A 216 15.86 -4.33 -16.44
C LYS A 216 16.41 -5.32 -15.40
N ILE A 217 15.66 -5.66 -14.37
CA ILE A 217 16.05 -6.68 -13.38
C ILE A 217 16.22 -8.03 -14.08
N ASN A 218 15.28 -8.46 -14.92
CA ASN A 218 15.42 -9.70 -15.67
C ASN A 218 16.61 -9.68 -16.64
N GLU A 219 16.90 -8.56 -17.30
CA GLU A 219 18.08 -8.39 -18.15
C GLU A 219 19.38 -8.55 -17.36
N LEU A 220 19.47 -7.88 -16.20
CA LEU A 220 20.63 -7.97 -15.32
C LEU A 220 20.80 -9.41 -14.81
N LEU A 221 19.72 -10.03 -14.32
CA LEU A 221 19.69 -11.42 -13.84
C LEU A 221 20.06 -12.44 -14.93
N ALA A 222 19.66 -12.22 -16.18
CA ALA A 222 20.07 -13.06 -17.30
C ALA A 222 21.60 -13.00 -17.53
N GLY A 223 22.24 -11.87 -17.20
CA GLY A 223 23.70 -11.74 -17.17
C GLY A 223 24.37 -12.46 -16.00
N PHE A 224 23.62 -12.86 -14.97
CA PHE A 224 24.11 -13.63 -13.81
C PHE A 224 23.89 -15.14 -13.95
N GLU A 225 23.14 -15.60 -14.96
CA GLU A 225 23.02 -17.02 -15.24
C GLU A 225 24.40 -17.61 -15.61
N ALA A 226 24.81 -18.61 -14.83
CA ALA A 226 26.02 -19.44 -14.97
C ALA A 226 27.31 -19.01 -14.25
N SER A 227 27.28 -18.11 -13.26
CA SER A 227 28.44 -17.97 -12.35
C SER A 227 28.23 -18.72 -11.03
N GLN A 228 29.32 -19.23 -10.46
CA GLN A 228 29.41 -20.01 -9.21
C GLN A 228 28.66 -19.41 -8.00
N VAL A 229 28.27 -18.14 -8.05
CA VAL A 229 27.53 -17.44 -7.00
C VAL A 229 26.13 -18.05 -6.74
N LEU A 230 25.42 -18.51 -7.78
CA LEU A 230 24.13 -19.20 -7.60
C LEU A 230 24.33 -20.61 -7.02
N ALA A 231 25.38 -21.31 -7.45
CA ALA A 231 25.66 -22.69 -7.05
C ALA A 231 26.19 -22.82 -5.61
N GLU A 232 26.81 -21.77 -5.05
CA GLU A 232 27.29 -21.76 -3.66
C GLU A 232 26.20 -21.35 -2.65
N VAL A 233 25.09 -20.76 -3.11
CA VAL A 233 24.23 -19.96 -2.23
C VAL A 233 22.71 -20.15 -2.45
N GLY A 234 22.27 -20.58 -3.63
CA GLY A 234 20.84 -20.68 -3.99
C GLY A 234 20.40 -22.08 -4.43
N LYS A 235 19.09 -22.35 -4.33
CA LYS A 235 18.46 -23.59 -4.82
C LYS A 235 17.89 -23.47 -6.24
N HIS A 236 17.87 -22.27 -6.82
CA HIS A 236 17.19 -22.00 -8.09
C HIS A 236 18.16 -22.10 -9.26
N ASP A 237 17.73 -22.76 -10.33
CA ASP A 237 18.45 -22.80 -11.60
C ASP A 237 18.50 -21.42 -12.28
N ARG A 238 17.52 -20.55 -11.96
CA ARG A 238 17.41 -19.16 -12.41
C ARG A 238 16.59 -18.31 -11.46
N ILE A 239 16.83 -17.00 -11.50
CA ILE A 239 16.08 -16.00 -10.72
C ILE A 239 15.29 -15.14 -11.70
N THR A 240 14.01 -14.94 -11.45
CA THR A 240 13.15 -14.10 -12.30
C THR A 240 12.40 -13.04 -11.50
N ALA A 241 12.04 -11.96 -12.19
CA ALA A 241 11.16 -10.90 -11.72
C ALA A 241 9.86 -10.88 -12.53
N GLU A 242 8.74 -10.62 -11.87
CA GLU A 242 7.46 -10.37 -12.54
C GLU A 242 6.80 -9.10 -11.99
N VAL A 243 6.05 -8.42 -12.86
CA VAL A 243 5.30 -7.21 -12.53
C VAL A 243 3.90 -7.57 -12.04
N ASN A 244 3.41 -6.86 -11.02
CA ASN A 244 2.04 -6.93 -10.56
C ASN A 244 1.50 -5.51 -10.31
N ILE A 245 0.72 -5.01 -11.27
CA ILE A 245 0.17 -3.65 -11.31
C ILE A 245 -1.33 -3.67 -11.62
N HIS A 246 -2.04 -2.58 -11.32
CA HIS A 246 -3.43 -2.44 -11.76
C HIS A 246 -3.52 -2.04 -13.24
N VAL A 247 -4.25 -2.83 -14.03
CA VAL A 247 -4.54 -2.55 -15.44
C VAL A 247 -6.04 -2.72 -15.68
N SER A 248 -6.69 -1.66 -16.14
CA SER A 248 -8.12 -1.60 -16.38
C SER A 248 -8.53 -2.23 -17.72
N ASP A 249 -9.77 -2.70 -17.82
CA ASP A 249 -10.40 -3.13 -19.09
C ASP A 249 -11.00 -1.96 -19.87
N ALA A 250 -10.88 -0.74 -19.37
CA ALA A 250 -11.46 0.42 -20.02
C ALA A 250 -10.81 0.66 -21.39
N LYS A 251 -11.61 1.14 -22.35
CA LYS A 251 -11.10 1.54 -23.67
C LYS A 251 -10.03 2.64 -23.59
N THR A 252 -10.04 3.40 -22.50
CA THR A 252 -9.08 4.46 -22.18
C THR A 252 -7.75 3.93 -21.64
N GLU A 253 -7.64 2.64 -21.32
CA GLU A 253 -6.39 2.05 -20.83
C GLU A 253 -5.31 2.04 -21.93
N GLU A 254 -4.08 2.37 -21.52
CA GLU A 254 -2.91 2.45 -22.41
C GLU A 254 -2.63 1.11 -23.08
N ALA A 255 -2.50 1.11 -24.40
CA ALA A 255 -2.27 -0.12 -25.18
C ALA A 255 -1.00 -0.87 -24.73
N ALA A 256 0.02 -0.13 -24.26
CA ALA A 256 1.27 -0.70 -23.75
C ALA A 256 1.11 -1.43 -22.41
N MET A 257 0.10 -1.09 -21.60
CA MET A 257 -0.12 -1.69 -20.28
C MET A 257 -0.99 -2.95 -20.34
N ARG A 258 -1.82 -3.10 -21.37
CA ARG A 258 -2.75 -4.23 -21.54
C ARG A 258 -2.11 -5.62 -21.42
N PRO A 259 -0.89 -5.89 -21.93
CA PRO A 259 -0.25 -7.19 -21.78
C PRO A 259 0.06 -7.59 -20.33
N TYR A 260 0.16 -6.62 -19.42
CA TYR A 260 0.47 -6.84 -18.00
C TYR A 260 -0.78 -7.00 -17.13
N ARG A 261 -1.96 -7.05 -17.75
CA ARG A 261 -3.21 -7.31 -17.03
C ARG A 261 -3.27 -8.78 -16.61
N LEU A 262 -3.18 -9.01 -15.31
CA LEU A 262 -3.40 -10.32 -14.72
C LEU A 262 -4.90 -10.56 -14.48
N SER A 263 -5.38 -11.76 -14.80
CA SER A 263 -6.67 -12.21 -14.27
C SER A 263 -6.53 -12.53 -12.78
N GLU A 264 -7.65 -12.67 -12.06
CA GLU A 264 -7.62 -13.10 -10.65
C GLU A 264 -6.89 -14.45 -10.50
N VAL A 265 -7.05 -15.36 -11.46
CA VAL A 265 -6.40 -16.67 -11.44
C VAL A 265 -4.88 -16.54 -11.63
N ASP A 266 -4.44 -15.70 -12.57
CA ASP A 266 -3.02 -15.48 -12.84
C ASP A 266 -2.34 -14.77 -11.66
N GLU A 267 -3.04 -13.84 -11.02
CA GLU A 267 -2.54 -13.14 -9.85
C GLU A 267 -2.36 -14.09 -8.66
N GLU A 268 -3.35 -14.95 -8.38
CA GLU A 268 -3.23 -15.94 -7.31
C GLU A 268 -2.14 -16.99 -7.60
N ASP A 269 -1.96 -17.40 -8.85
CA ASP A 269 -0.85 -18.28 -9.22
C ASP A 269 0.51 -17.59 -9.03
N GLN A 270 0.63 -16.32 -9.45
CA GLN A 270 1.86 -15.54 -9.25
C GLN A 270 2.19 -15.39 -7.76
N LYS A 271 1.20 -15.07 -6.92
CA LYS A 271 1.38 -15.01 -5.45
C LYS A 271 1.82 -16.36 -4.90
N ARG A 272 1.18 -17.46 -5.31
CA ARG A 272 1.54 -18.82 -4.90
C ARG A 272 2.98 -19.18 -5.29
N ARG A 273 3.40 -18.84 -6.52
CA ARG A 273 4.77 -19.02 -7.00
C ARG A 273 5.75 -18.19 -6.19
N PHE A 274 5.44 -16.93 -5.92
CA PHE A 274 6.26 -16.10 -5.04
C PHE A 274 6.38 -16.69 -3.63
N LEU A 275 5.31 -17.19 -3.03
CA LEU A 275 5.34 -17.82 -1.70
C LEU A 275 6.05 -19.19 -1.69
N THR A 276 6.27 -19.81 -2.85
CA THR A 276 6.96 -21.12 -2.95
C THR A 276 8.48 -20.90 -2.91
N PRO A 277 9.21 -21.37 -1.88
CA PRO A 277 10.62 -21.06 -1.70
C PRO A 277 11.51 -21.46 -2.88
N ASP A 278 11.26 -22.64 -3.47
CA ASP A 278 12.08 -23.19 -4.56
C ASP A 278 11.62 -22.72 -5.96
N ASP A 279 10.58 -21.88 -6.06
CA ASP A 279 10.14 -21.31 -7.35
C ASP A 279 11.07 -20.16 -7.79
N PRO A 280 11.47 -20.09 -9.08
CA PRO A 280 12.42 -19.09 -9.59
C PRO A 280 11.93 -17.64 -9.48
N LEU A 281 10.61 -17.42 -9.32
CA LEU A 281 10.07 -16.08 -9.11
C LEU A 281 10.52 -15.52 -7.76
N CYS A 282 11.52 -14.64 -7.80
CA CYS A 282 12.19 -14.07 -6.63
C CYS A 282 11.88 -12.60 -6.40
N PHE A 283 11.47 -11.88 -7.45
CA PHE A 283 11.10 -10.47 -7.37
C PHE A 283 9.65 -10.25 -7.80
N LEU A 284 8.90 -9.52 -6.99
CA LEU A 284 7.65 -8.89 -7.41
C LEU A 284 7.85 -7.39 -7.53
N VAL A 285 7.61 -6.84 -8.72
CA VAL A 285 7.66 -5.40 -8.95
C VAL A 285 6.24 -4.85 -8.98
N VAL A 286 5.95 -3.93 -8.06
CA VAL A 286 4.62 -3.36 -7.84
C VAL A 286 4.70 -1.85 -7.77
N THR A 287 3.56 -1.19 -7.76
CA THR A 287 3.42 0.27 -7.57
C THR A 287 2.71 0.63 -6.28
N ALA A 288 1.71 -0.18 -5.96
CA ALA A 288 0.54 0.13 -5.14
C ALA A 288 -0.17 -1.17 -4.74
N LYS A 289 -0.26 -2.10 -5.69
CA LYS A 289 -0.81 -3.44 -5.49
C LYS A 289 0.12 -4.30 -4.63
N LEU A 290 -0.44 -5.27 -3.90
CA LEU A 290 0.26 -6.16 -2.95
C LEU A 290 0.94 -5.46 -1.77
N MET A 291 0.86 -4.14 -1.72
CA MET A 291 1.24 -3.35 -0.56
C MET A 291 0.33 -3.69 0.62
N THR A 292 -1.00 -3.67 0.46
CA THR A 292 -1.93 -4.02 1.55
C THR A 292 -2.51 -5.41 1.37
N GLY A 293 -2.44 -6.25 2.41
CA GLY A 293 -3.17 -7.52 2.49
C GLY A 293 -2.46 -8.73 1.88
N PHE A 294 -1.29 -8.57 1.28
CA PHE A 294 -0.43 -9.68 0.88
C PHE A 294 0.52 -10.02 2.04
N ASP A 295 0.53 -11.29 2.46
CA ASP A 295 1.32 -11.78 3.59
C ASP A 295 2.36 -12.77 3.06
N ALA A 296 3.63 -12.36 3.06
CA ALA A 296 4.74 -13.12 2.49
C ALA A 296 5.87 -13.29 3.50
N PRO A 297 5.83 -14.33 4.35
CA PRO A 297 6.87 -14.60 5.35
C PRO A 297 8.26 -14.85 4.75
N ASN A 298 8.31 -15.19 3.46
CA ASN A 298 9.55 -15.38 2.71
C ASN A 298 10.05 -14.11 2.01
N GLU A 299 9.39 -12.96 2.17
CA GLU A 299 9.88 -11.66 1.71
C GLU A 299 10.89 -11.10 2.72
N GLY A 300 12.16 -11.02 2.33
CA GLY A 300 13.25 -10.56 3.20
C GLY A 300 13.64 -9.10 3.00
N VAL A 301 13.25 -8.50 1.87
CA VAL A 301 13.60 -7.11 1.55
C VAL A 301 12.51 -6.45 0.70
N LEU A 302 12.21 -5.21 1.05
CA LEU A 302 11.32 -4.33 0.30
C LEU A 302 12.11 -3.13 -0.22
N TYR A 303 12.37 -3.11 -1.53
CA TYR A 303 12.99 -1.96 -2.19
C TYR A 303 11.93 -0.93 -2.51
N LEU A 304 12.20 0.32 -2.14
CA LEU A 304 11.25 1.40 -2.28
C LEU A 304 11.84 2.51 -3.14
N ASP A 305 11.33 2.67 -4.36
CA ASP A 305 11.66 3.76 -5.26
C ASP A 305 10.41 4.55 -5.66
N LYS A 306 9.71 5.03 -4.63
CA LYS A 306 8.53 5.88 -4.73
C LYS A 306 8.65 7.03 -3.73
N PRO A 307 8.47 8.29 -4.15
CA PRO A 307 8.40 9.42 -3.24
C PRO A 307 7.29 9.21 -2.21
N MET A 308 7.63 9.14 -0.92
CA MET A 308 6.66 8.97 0.16
C MET A 308 7.08 9.72 1.42
N LYS A 309 6.09 10.09 2.23
CA LYS A 309 6.28 10.77 3.53
C LYS A 309 5.49 10.10 4.64
N ALA A 310 5.93 10.37 5.88
CA ALA A 310 5.18 10.15 7.12
C ALA A 310 4.50 8.78 7.23
N HIS A 311 3.17 8.73 7.35
CA HIS A 311 2.43 7.49 7.58
C HIS A 311 2.52 6.51 6.41
N ASN A 312 2.62 6.99 5.16
CA ASN A 312 2.69 6.15 3.96
C ASN A 312 4.01 5.39 3.91
N LEU A 313 5.10 6.06 4.29
CA LEU A 313 6.39 5.40 4.49
C LEU A 313 6.29 4.37 5.61
N PHE A 314 5.78 4.75 6.78
CA PHE A 314 5.69 3.86 7.93
C PHE A 314 4.88 2.59 7.62
N GLN A 315 3.71 2.71 7.00
CA GLN A 315 2.88 1.56 6.62
C GLN A 315 3.55 0.65 5.61
N THR A 316 4.31 1.23 4.68
CA THR A 316 5.01 0.46 3.65
C THR A 316 6.15 -0.34 4.27
N ILE A 317 6.97 0.28 5.13
CA ILE A 317 8.16 -0.35 5.71
C ILE A 317 7.86 -1.36 6.83
N THR A 318 6.71 -1.26 7.53
CA THR A 318 6.37 -2.20 8.61
C THR A 318 5.69 -3.49 8.15
N ARG A 319 5.54 -3.71 6.84
CA ARG A 319 4.90 -4.92 6.29
C ARG A 319 5.74 -6.19 6.35
N PRO A 320 7.02 -6.18 5.96
CA PRO A 320 7.87 -7.37 6.11
C PRO A 320 8.12 -7.75 7.58
N ASN A 321 7.61 -6.97 8.55
CA ASN A 321 7.82 -7.21 9.98
C ASN A 321 6.94 -8.29 10.61
N ARG A 322 6.20 -9.05 9.82
CA ARG A 322 5.32 -10.11 10.34
C ARG A 322 6.12 -11.39 10.52
N THR A 323 6.04 -11.97 11.72
CA THR A 323 6.63 -13.27 12.08
C THR A 323 5.84 -14.43 11.51
#